data_AF-A0A6G1FQ07-F1
#
_entry.id   AF-A0A6G1FQ07-F1
#
_cell.length_a   1.000
_cell.length_b   1.000
_cell.length_c   1.000
_cell.angle_alpha   90.00
_cell.angle_beta   90.00
_cell.angle_gamma   90.00
#
_symmetry.space_group_name_H-M   'P 1'
#
loop_
_entity.id
_entity.type
_entity.pdbx_description
1 polymer ?
#
loop_
_entity_poly.entity_id
_entity_poly.type
_entity_poly.pdbx_seq_one_letter_code
_entity_poly.pdbx_strand_id
1 'polypeptide(L)'
;MSNQNAVKIERISWLYKKEKLAAIRNAGSQTKGSIIIEVATETDVTRLIKDGFLYGALWLPAKLWDVTLRAIQCFRCWKWGHTQSVCNADSDTCGRCAKHHPTRGCIIQDLQEARCAGCKKPGHFAWMTRSCAAYKSFAAGQRATENRLNEATLAVHRGQNQNQNQNQNQNVTTHQFRHDDDGYIVIGNT
;
A
#
# COMPACT_ATOMS: atom_id res chain seq x y z
N MET A 1 -6.55 31.19 -16.20
CA MET A 1 -6.94 29.76 -16.19
C MET A 1 -7.76 29.54 -14.92
N SER A 2 -8.95 28.94 -15.03
CA SER A 2 -9.87 28.83 -13.88
C SER A 2 -9.30 27.87 -12.82
N ASN A 3 -9.06 28.38 -11.61
CA ASN A 3 -8.64 27.61 -10.44
C ASN A 3 -9.73 26.64 -9.92
N GLN A 4 -10.94 26.65 -10.50
CA GLN A 4 -12.03 25.76 -10.05
C GLN A 4 -11.69 24.27 -10.20
N ASN A 5 -10.66 23.94 -10.98
CA ASN A 5 -10.30 22.57 -11.30
C ASN A 5 -8.94 22.09 -10.81
N ALA A 6 -8.23 22.88 -10.01
CA ALA A 6 -6.90 22.52 -9.53
C ALA A 6 -6.98 21.53 -8.36
N VAL A 7 -6.18 20.46 -8.41
CA VAL A 7 -5.89 19.56 -7.28
C VAL A 7 -4.58 20.01 -6.66
N LYS A 8 -4.57 20.26 -5.34
CA LYS A 8 -3.31 20.58 -4.64
C LYS A 8 -2.59 19.29 -4.24
N ILE A 9 -1.47 19.02 -4.91
CA ILE A 9 -0.59 17.88 -4.61
C ILE A 9 0.48 18.33 -3.61
N GLU A 10 0.54 17.66 -2.48
CA GLU A 10 1.55 17.89 -1.44
C GLU A 10 2.80 17.04 -1.69
N ARG A 11 2.62 15.79 -2.12
CA ARG A 11 3.73 14.86 -2.35
C ARG A 11 3.42 13.84 -3.43
N ILE A 12 4.44 13.50 -4.21
CA ILE A 12 4.41 12.37 -5.13
C ILE A 12 5.59 11.45 -4.79
N SER A 13 5.34 10.15 -4.73
CA SER A 13 6.39 9.16 -4.55
C SER A 13 6.08 7.86 -5.27
N TRP A 14 7.09 7.04 -5.55
CA TRP A 14 6.87 5.70 -6.08
C TRP A 14 6.41 4.75 -4.97
N LEU A 15 5.42 3.90 -5.25
CA LEU A 15 5.01 2.85 -4.32
C LEU A 15 6.14 1.85 -4.04
N TYR A 16 6.92 1.53 -5.06
CA TYR A 16 8.06 0.63 -4.97
C TYR A 16 9.34 1.33 -5.42
N LYS A 17 10.44 1.06 -4.69
CA LYS A 17 11.80 1.42 -5.14
C LYS A 17 12.15 0.67 -6.42
N LYS A 18 13.12 1.19 -7.17
CA LYS A 18 13.56 0.70 -8.47
C LYS A 18 13.91 -0.80 -8.45
N GLU A 19 14.60 -1.26 -7.42
CA GLU A 19 15.08 -2.65 -7.30
C GLU A 19 13.89 -3.62 -7.13
N LYS A 20 12.94 -3.26 -6.25
CA LYS A 20 11.73 -4.05 -6.05
C LYS A 20 10.85 -4.05 -7.31
N LEU A 21 10.72 -2.91 -7.98
CA LEU A 21 9.95 -2.82 -9.22
C LEU A 21 10.57 -3.67 -10.34
N ALA A 22 11.90 -3.72 -10.45
CA ALA A 22 12.59 -4.59 -11.40
C ALA A 22 12.32 -6.08 -11.10
N ALA A 23 12.37 -6.49 -9.83
CA ALA A 23 12.05 -7.86 -9.43
C ALA A 23 10.59 -8.25 -9.76
N ILE A 24 9.63 -7.34 -9.49
CA ILE A 24 8.21 -7.56 -9.81
C ILE A 24 8.00 -7.72 -11.33
N ARG A 25 8.67 -6.89 -12.13
CA ARG A 25 8.61 -6.96 -13.60
C ARG A 25 9.19 -8.26 -14.13
N ASN A 26 10.35 -8.68 -13.62
CA ASN A 26 10.99 -9.94 -14.00
C ASN A 26 10.14 -11.17 -13.63
N ALA A 27 9.34 -11.07 -12.55
CA ALA A 27 8.40 -12.11 -12.16
C ALA A 27 7.10 -12.13 -13.00
N GLY A 28 6.96 -11.24 -14.00
CA GLY A 28 5.78 -11.14 -14.85
C GLY A 28 4.51 -10.69 -14.13
N SER A 29 4.61 -10.21 -12.88
CA SER A 29 3.44 -9.92 -12.04
C SER A 29 2.87 -8.52 -12.24
N GLN A 30 3.66 -7.58 -12.78
CA GLN A 30 3.21 -6.20 -13.04
C GLN A 30 4.14 -5.54 -14.08
N THR A 31 3.56 -4.95 -15.13
CA THR A 31 4.32 -4.26 -16.19
C THR A 31 4.46 -2.76 -15.90
N LYS A 32 3.41 -2.15 -15.33
CA LYS A 32 3.32 -0.72 -15.00
C LYS A 32 3.74 -0.43 -13.57
N GLY A 33 4.22 0.78 -13.29
CA GLY A 33 4.49 1.23 -11.93
C GLY A 33 3.26 1.91 -11.31
N SER A 34 3.21 1.95 -9.98
CA SER A 34 2.23 2.76 -9.24
C SER A 34 2.93 3.89 -8.48
N ILE A 35 2.31 5.06 -8.49
CA ILE A 35 2.72 6.22 -7.69
C ILE A 35 1.74 6.44 -6.55
N ILE A 36 2.26 6.98 -5.45
CA ILE A 36 1.49 7.49 -4.34
C ILE A 36 1.41 9.01 -4.48
N ILE A 37 0.20 9.55 -4.46
CA ILE A 37 -0.05 10.99 -4.43
C ILE A 37 -0.69 11.34 -3.09
N GLU A 38 -0.10 12.30 -2.39
CA GLU A 38 -0.71 12.92 -1.21
C GLU A 38 -1.27 14.27 -1.61
N VAL A 39 -2.50 14.53 -1.22
CA VAL A 39 -3.23 15.76 -1.55
C VAL A 39 -3.73 16.43 -0.28
N ALA A 40 -4.02 17.73 -0.39
CA ALA A 40 -4.31 18.57 0.76
C ALA A 40 -5.69 18.33 1.39
N THR A 41 -6.67 17.88 0.60
CA THR A 41 -8.07 17.84 1.03
C THR A 41 -8.81 16.59 0.58
N GLU A 42 -9.86 16.18 1.32
CA GLU A 42 -10.75 15.09 0.90
C GLU A 42 -11.46 15.38 -0.43
N THR A 43 -11.68 16.65 -0.75
CA THR A 43 -12.22 17.09 -2.05
C THR A 43 -11.24 16.76 -3.18
N ASP A 44 -9.94 17.01 -2.99
CA ASP A 44 -8.90 16.64 -3.95
C ASP A 44 -8.79 15.13 -4.13
N VAL A 45 -8.88 14.36 -3.02
CA VAL A 45 -8.90 12.89 -3.05
C VAL A 45 -10.08 12.40 -3.90
N THR A 46 -11.28 12.87 -3.55
CA THR A 46 -12.52 12.52 -4.24
C THR A 46 -12.41 12.83 -5.72
N ARG A 47 -11.85 13.99 -6.07
CA ARG A 47 -11.67 14.41 -7.45
C ARG A 47 -10.71 13.52 -8.23
N LEU A 48 -9.55 13.21 -7.68
CA LEU A 48 -8.59 12.31 -8.33
C LEU A 48 -9.17 10.91 -8.55
N ILE A 49 -9.95 10.38 -7.60
CA ILE A 49 -10.65 9.11 -7.78
C ILE A 49 -11.66 9.22 -8.93
N LYS A 50 -12.45 10.29 -8.93
CA LYS A 50 -13.52 10.53 -9.91
C LYS A 50 -13.03 10.73 -11.33
N ASP A 51 -12.01 11.57 -11.51
CA ASP A 51 -11.59 12.06 -12.82
C ASP A 51 -10.32 11.35 -13.32
N GLY A 52 -9.63 10.63 -12.44
CA GLY A 52 -8.31 10.06 -12.69
C GLY A 52 -7.23 11.14 -12.77
N PHE A 53 -6.07 10.75 -13.30
CA PHE A 53 -4.93 11.64 -13.49
C PHE A 53 -4.36 11.44 -14.89
N LEU A 54 -4.23 12.53 -15.64
CA LEU A 54 -3.62 12.51 -16.96
C LEU A 54 -2.13 12.83 -16.84
N TYR A 55 -1.28 11.90 -17.28
CA TYR A 55 0.17 12.11 -17.35
C TYR A 55 0.67 11.83 -18.77
N GLY A 56 1.10 12.88 -19.47
CA GLY A 56 1.37 12.80 -20.90
C GLY A 56 0.10 12.39 -21.66
N ALA A 57 0.15 11.26 -22.36
CA ALA A 57 -1.00 10.68 -23.06
C ALA A 57 -1.65 9.50 -22.31
N LEU A 58 -1.28 9.27 -21.04
CA LEU A 58 -1.78 8.16 -20.25
C LEU A 58 -2.80 8.63 -19.22
N TRP A 59 -4.03 8.11 -19.31
CA TRP A 59 -5.02 8.24 -18.25
C TRP A 59 -4.78 7.17 -17.19
N LEU A 60 -4.61 7.61 -15.94
CA LEU A 60 -4.31 6.76 -14.81
C LEU A 60 -5.49 6.79 -13.81
N PRO A 61 -6.15 5.65 -13.57
CA PRO A 61 -7.16 5.56 -12.52
C PRO A 61 -6.52 5.73 -11.14
N ALA A 62 -7.24 6.38 -10.23
CA ALA A 62 -6.80 6.57 -8.85
C ALA A 62 -7.70 5.82 -7.87
N LYS A 63 -7.08 5.24 -6.83
CA LYS A 63 -7.77 4.59 -5.72
C LYS A 63 -7.20 5.03 -4.38
N LEU A 64 -7.96 4.84 -3.31
CA LEU A 64 -7.47 5.11 -1.97
C LEU A 64 -6.32 4.18 -1.58
N TRP A 65 -5.42 4.70 -0.75
CA TRP A 65 -4.27 4.01 -0.21
C TRP A 65 -4.03 4.39 1.25
N ASP A 66 -3.40 3.47 1.98
CA ASP A 66 -3.00 3.71 3.36
C ASP A 66 -1.60 3.15 3.61
N VAL A 67 -0.82 3.87 4.44
CA VAL A 67 0.55 3.49 4.78
C VAL A 67 0.66 2.12 5.45
N THR A 68 -0.39 1.67 6.14
CA THR A 68 -0.48 0.34 6.76
C THR A 68 -0.46 -0.80 5.73
N LEU A 69 -0.77 -0.54 4.45
CA LEU A 69 -0.61 -1.50 3.36
C LEU A 69 0.86 -1.78 3.03
N ARG A 70 1.81 -0.99 3.55
CA ARG A 70 3.24 -1.34 3.45
C ARG A 70 3.59 -2.45 4.44
N ALA A 71 4.14 -3.55 3.91
CA ALA A 71 4.70 -4.63 4.72
C ALA A 71 6.02 -4.20 5.38
N ILE A 72 5.91 -3.46 6.48
CA ILE A 72 7.05 -2.95 7.25
C ILE A 72 7.37 -3.92 8.39
N GLN A 73 8.65 -4.25 8.56
CA GLN A 73 9.16 -4.98 9.72
C GLN A 73 10.10 -4.07 10.53
N CYS A 74 9.87 -3.98 11.84
CA CYS A 74 10.69 -3.18 12.73
C CYS A 74 12.01 -3.91 13.04
N PHE A 75 13.16 -3.30 12.82
CA PHE A 75 14.45 -3.94 13.13
C PHE A 75 14.88 -3.84 14.61
N ARG A 76 14.15 -3.09 15.45
CA ARG A 76 14.33 -3.08 16.92
C ARG A 76 13.60 -4.24 17.58
N CYS A 77 12.30 -4.41 17.31
CA CYS A 77 11.49 -5.43 17.98
C CYS A 77 11.12 -6.64 17.10
N TRP A 78 11.44 -6.59 15.80
CA TRP A 78 11.16 -7.64 14.79
C TRP A 78 9.68 -8.00 14.60
N LYS A 79 8.76 -7.16 15.10
CA LYS A 79 7.33 -7.23 14.82
C LYS A 79 6.99 -6.51 13.50
N TRP A 80 5.82 -6.84 12.96
CA TRP A 80 5.30 -6.26 11.72
C TRP A 80 4.48 -4.98 11.99
N GLY A 81 4.37 -4.12 10.98
CA GLY A 81 3.44 -2.98 10.96
C GLY A 81 4.01 -1.61 11.35
N HIS A 82 5.29 -1.52 11.72
CA HIS A 82 5.91 -0.23 12.06
C HIS A 82 7.42 -0.22 11.78
N THR A 83 7.98 0.98 11.60
CA THR A 83 9.42 1.18 11.43
C THR A 83 10.15 1.22 12.77
N GLN A 84 11.47 1.10 12.75
CA GLN A 84 12.29 1.25 13.95
C GLN A 84 12.19 2.64 14.58
N SER A 85 11.98 3.69 13.78
CA SER A 85 11.94 5.09 14.24
C SER A 85 10.74 5.41 15.14
N VAL A 86 9.63 4.69 14.99
CA VAL A 86 8.40 4.85 15.80
C VAL A 86 8.19 3.70 16.78
N CYS A 87 9.23 2.91 17.03
CA CYS A 87 9.13 1.74 17.89
C CYS A 87 9.26 2.13 19.36
N ASN A 88 8.24 1.78 20.15
CA ASN A 88 8.21 2.01 21.60
C ASN A 88 8.82 0.86 22.43
N ALA A 89 9.63 0.00 21.82
CA ALA A 89 10.33 -1.04 22.58
C ALA A 89 11.52 -0.43 23.32
N ASP A 90 11.65 -0.77 24.61
CA ASP A 90 12.71 -0.26 25.49
C ASP A 90 14.11 -0.79 25.14
N SER A 91 14.18 -1.91 24.41
CA SER A 91 15.43 -2.57 24.05
C SER A 91 15.33 -3.30 22.71
N ASP A 92 16.49 -3.60 22.12
CA ASP A 92 16.57 -4.45 20.94
C ASP A 92 16.17 -5.89 21.28
N THR A 93 15.35 -6.47 20.41
CA THR A 93 15.05 -7.91 20.40
C THR A 93 15.78 -8.53 19.22
N CYS A 94 16.35 -9.71 19.40
CA CYS A 94 17.02 -10.42 18.33
C CYS A 94 16.00 -11.05 17.36
N GLY A 95 16.17 -10.79 16.06
CA GLY A 95 15.34 -11.38 15.00
C GLY A 95 15.55 -12.87 14.79
N ARG A 96 16.62 -13.46 15.36
CA ARG A 96 16.95 -14.89 15.25
C ARG A 96 16.43 -15.70 16.44
N CYS A 97 16.65 -15.23 17.66
CA CYS A 97 16.37 -16.00 18.88
C CYS A 97 15.38 -15.32 19.85
N ALA A 98 14.86 -14.13 19.51
CA ALA A 98 13.93 -13.35 20.33
C ALA A 98 14.43 -12.91 21.73
N LYS A 99 15.74 -13.00 22.01
CA LYS A 99 16.38 -12.50 23.25
C LYS A 99 16.76 -11.02 23.16
N HIS A 100 17.11 -10.41 24.30
CA HIS A 100 17.47 -8.98 24.42
C HIS A 100 18.90 -8.69 23.97
N HIS A 101 19.11 -8.57 22.66
CA HIS A 101 20.36 -8.09 22.06
C HIS A 101 20.14 -7.80 20.56
N PRO A 102 21.02 -7.00 19.92
CA PRO A 102 20.95 -6.77 18.48
C PRO A 102 21.19 -8.05 17.68
N THR A 103 20.46 -8.21 16.56
CA THR A 103 20.56 -9.40 15.69
C THR A 103 21.97 -9.61 15.12
N ARG A 104 22.72 -8.53 14.88
CA ARG A 104 24.08 -8.59 14.29
C ARG A 104 25.08 -9.38 15.15
N GLY A 105 24.89 -9.39 16.47
CA GLY A 105 25.73 -10.14 17.40
C GLY A 105 25.21 -11.53 17.77
N CYS A 106 24.16 -12.02 17.09
CA CYS A 106 23.57 -13.31 17.44
C CYS A 106 24.42 -14.48 16.91
N ILE A 107 24.78 -15.40 17.80
CA ILE A 107 25.44 -16.66 17.43
C ILE A 107 24.47 -17.69 16.85
N ILE A 108 23.16 -17.54 17.05
CA ILE A 108 22.15 -18.50 16.59
C ILE A 108 21.98 -18.40 15.07
N GLN A 109 22.34 -19.49 14.38
CA GLN A 109 22.18 -19.66 12.93
C GLN A 109 21.25 -20.84 12.57
N ASP A 110 21.02 -21.78 13.49
CA ASP A 110 20.13 -22.91 13.27
C ASP A 110 18.66 -22.53 13.49
N LEU A 111 17.76 -23.06 12.66
CA LEU A 111 16.32 -22.90 12.80
C LEU A 111 15.75 -23.63 14.02
N GLN A 112 16.39 -24.70 14.50
CA GLN A 112 15.96 -25.42 15.70
C GLN A 112 16.09 -24.58 16.97
N GLU A 113 17.13 -23.73 17.01
CA GLU A 113 17.36 -22.78 18.10
C GLU A 113 16.70 -21.42 17.84
N ALA A 114 16.19 -21.21 16.63
CA ALA A 114 15.52 -19.96 16.25
C ALA A 114 14.20 -19.81 16.99
N ARG A 115 13.87 -18.56 17.34
CA ARG A 115 12.57 -18.17 17.87
C ARG A 115 12.18 -16.82 17.30
N CYS A 116 10.99 -16.76 16.72
CA CYS A 116 10.48 -15.55 16.12
C CYS A 116 10.03 -14.55 17.20
N ALA A 117 10.54 -13.32 17.13
CA ALA A 117 10.17 -12.24 18.05
C ALA A 117 8.69 -11.81 17.95
N GLY A 118 8.07 -12.00 16.77
CA GLY A 118 6.68 -11.66 16.50
C GLY A 118 5.69 -12.69 17.04
N CYS A 119 5.74 -13.93 16.54
CA CYS A 119 4.77 -14.98 16.93
C CYS A 119 5.21 -15.82 18.13
N LYS A 120 6.44 -15.62 18.63
CA LYS A 120 7.05 -16.34 19.77
C LYS A 120 7.23 -17.85 19.58
N LYS A 121 6.99 -18.39 18.38
CA LYS A 121 7.19 -19.81 18.05
C LYS A 121 8.64 -20.10 17.60
N PRO A 122 9.16 -21.31 17.89
CA PRO A 122 10.46 -21.75 17.39
C PRO A 122 10.43 -22.09 15.89
N GLY A 123 11.58 -22.47 15.33
CA GLY A 123 11.65 -23.07 13.98
C GLY A 123 11.79 -22.08 12.82
N HIS A 124 11.86 -20.77 13.08
CA HIS A 124 12.06 -19.75 12.05
C HIS A 124 12.57 -18.42 12.60
N PHE A 125 13.30 -17.68 11.77
CA PHE A 125 13.68 -16.30 12.04
C PHE A 125 12.52 -15.33 11.79
N ALA A 126 12.57 -14.15 12.39
CA ALA A 126 11.47 -13.21 12.34
C ALA A 126 11.10 -12.71 10.93
N TRP A 127 12.05 -12.68 9.98
CA TRP A 127 11.82 -12.27 8.59
C TRP A 127 11.25 -13.38 7.69
N MET A 128 11.14 -14.62 8.20
CA MET A 128 10.60 -15.76 7.43
C MET A 128 9.08 -15.72 7.44
N THR A 129 8.50 -15.12 6.40
CA THR A 129 7.06 -14.82 6.33
C THR A 129 6.15 -16.05 6.14
N ARG A 130 6.61 -17.05 5.38
CA ARG A 130 5.79 -18.23 5.00
C ARG A 130 5.35 -19.05 6.22
N SER A 131 6.23 -19.25 7.19
CA SER A 131 5.99 -20.04 8.40
C SER A 131 5.51 -19.21 9.61
N CYS A 132 5.46 -17.89 9.51
CA CYS A 132 5.19 -17.02 10.64
C CYS A 132 3.70 -16.70 10.81
N ALA A 133 3.08 -17.17 11.91
CA ALA A 133 1.70 -16.83 12.25
C ALA A 133 1.47 -15.31 12.42
N ALA A 134 2.43 -14.58 13.01
CA ALA A 134 2.32 -13.13 13.17
C ALA A 134 2.31 -12.39 11.83
N TYR A 135 3.11 -12.84 10.85
CA TYR A 135 3.04 -12.29 9.49
C TYR A 135 1.69 -12.58 8.83
N LYS A 136 1.17 -13.80 8.98
CA LYS A 136 -0.15 -14.16 8.41
C LYS A 136 -1.27 -13.28 8.98
N SER A 137 -1.27 -13.03 10.28
CA SER A 137 -2.23 -12.11 10.92
C SER A 137 -2.07 -10.68 10.41
N PHE A 138 -0.84 -10.18 10.32
CA PHE A 138 -0.54 -8.86 9.76
C PHE A 138 -1.04 -8.74 8.30
N ALA A 139 -0.71 -9.70 7.44
CA ALA A 139 -1.12 -9.72 6.04
C ALA A 139 -2.66 -9.84 5.89
N ALA A 140 -3.33 -10.56 6.79
CA ALA A 140 -4.79 -10.59 6.83
C ALA A 140 -5.38 -9.21 7.16
N GLY A 141 -4.81 -8.49 8.12
CA GLY A 141 -5.19 -7.10 8.42
C GLY A 141 -4.95 -6.15 7.25
N GLN A 142 -3.84 -6.32 6.51
CA GLN A 142 -3.59 -5.55 5.29
C GLN A 142 -4.66 -5.81 4.23
N ARG A 143 -5.01 -7.08 3.97
CA ARG A 143 -6.09 -7.43 3.02
C ARG A 143 -7.45 -6.84 3.43
N ALA A 144 -7.79 -6.89 4.71
CA ALA A 144 -9.02 -6.28 5.21
C ALA A 144 -9.02 -4.75 4.99
N THR A 145 -7.88 -4.11 5.24
CA THR A 145 -7.70 -2.66 4.99
C THR A 145 -7.81 -2.34 3.51
N GLU A 146 -7.16 -3.11 2.64
CA GLU A 146 -7.23 -2.93 1.19
C GLU A 146 -8.66 -3.10 0.66
N ASN A 147 -9.38 -4.12 1.12
CA ASN A 147 -10.78 -4.32 0.76
C ASN A 147 -11.65 -3.12 1.15
N ARG A 148 -11.50 -2.62 2.38
CA ARG A 148 -12.21 -1.42 2.87
C ARG A 148 -11.92 -0.18 2.00
N LEU A 149 -10.66 0.02 1.62
CA LEU A 149 -10.25 1.16 0.78
C LEU A 149 -10.77 1.03 -0.66
N ASN A 150 -10.78 -0.20 -1.20
CA ASN A 150 -11.38 -0.47 -2.52
C ASN A 150 -12.89 -0.22 -2.49
N GLU A 151 -13.60 -0.68 -1.46
CA GLU A 151 -15.04 -0.41 -1.29
C GLU A 151 -15.35 1.08 -1.18
N ALA A 152 -14.54 1.83 -0.42
CA ALA A 152 -14.66 3.28 -0.31
C ALA A 152 -14.37 3.99 -1.64
N THR A 153 -13.37 3.53 -2.40
CA THR A 153 -13.08 4.03 -3.76
C THR A 153 -14.28 3.80 -4.68
N LEU A 154 -14.87 2.60 -4.66
CA LEU A 154 -16.06 2.28 -5.45
C LEU A 154 -17.28 3.10 -5.04
N ALA A 155 -17.44 3.42 -3.75
CA ALA A 155 -18.51 4.29 -3.29
C ALA A 155 -18.43 5.70 -3.88
N VAL A 156 -17.21 6.26 -4.01
CA VAL A 156 -16.98 7.55 -4.67
C VAL A 156 -17.41 7.50 -6.14
N HIS A 157 -17.06 6.43 -6.87
CA HIS A 157 -17.50 6.24 -8.25
C HIS A 157 -19.02 6.08 -8.37
N ARG A 158 -19.66 5.32 -7.47
CA ARG A 158 -21.13 5.13 -7.47
C ARG A 158 -21.89 6.44 -7.22
N GLY A 159 -21.37 7.32 -6.38
CA GLY A 159 -21.93 8.67 -6.18
C GLY A 159 -21.93 9.53 -7.46
N GLN A 160 -21.06 9.25 -8.43
CA GLN A 160 -21.13 9.89 -9.76
C GLN A 160 -22.28 9.34 -10.59
N ASN A 161 -22.48 8.02 -10.63
CA ASN A 161 -23.52 7.42 -11.47
C ASN A 161 -24.93 7.85 -11.07
N GLN A 162 -25.20 8.06 -9.78
CA GLN A 162 -26.49 8.56 -9.31
C GLN A 162 -26.72 10.03 -9.70
N ASN A 163 -25.70 10.89 -9.57
CA ASN A 163 -25.78 12.30 -9.98
C ASN A 163 -25.76 12.49 -11.51
N GLN A 164 -25.08 11.61 -12.25
CA GLN A 164 -25.09 11.60 -13.72
C GLN A 164 -26.41 11.08 -14.27
N ASN A 165 -27.01 10.03 -13.70
CA ASN A 165 -28.35 9.55 -14.12
C ASN A 165 -29.46 10.58 -13.86
N GLN A 166 -29.30 11.47 -12.87
CA GLN A 166 -30.23 12.61 -12.69
C GLN A 166 -30.02 13.72 -13.74
N ASN A 167 -28.82 13.84 -14.32
CA ASN A 167 -28.47 14.85 -15.34
C ASN A 167 -28.49 14.33 -16.79
N GLN A 168 -28.67 13.02 -17.02
CA GLN A 168 -28.63 12.41 -18.36
C GLN A 168 -30.00 12.29 -19.05
N ASN A 169 -31.02 13.05 -18.62
CA ASN A 169 -32.27 13.15 -19.38
C ASN A 169 -32.17 14.05 -20.62
N GLN A 170 -30.95 14.36 -21.09
CA GLN A 170 -30.69 14.93 -22.42
C GLN A 170 -29.38 14.35 -22.99
N ASN A 171 -29.52 13.40 -23.91
CA ASN A 171 -28.60 12.92 -24.97
C ASN A 171 -27.07 12.97 -24.73
N VAL A 172 -26.38 11.82 -24.85
CA VAL A 172 -25.33 11.53 -25.85
C VAL A 172 -24.83 10.08 -25.69
N THR A 173 -24.70 9.38 -26.81
CA THR A 173 -24.11 8.04 -26.97
C THR A 173 -22.59 8.11 -26.80
N THR A 174 -22.01 7.41 -25.80
CA THR A 174 -20.55 7.29 -25.65
C THR A 174 -20.07 5.88 -25.95
N HIS A 175 -19.15 5.76 -26.92
CA HIS A 175 -18.41 4.53 -27.21
C HIS A 175 -17.37 4.26 -26.10
N GLN A 176 -17.47 3.09 -25.47
CA GLN A 176 -16.52 2.59 -24.48
C GLN A 176 -15.31 1.95 -25.18
N PHE A 177 -14.12 2.53 -25.00
CA PHE A 177 -12.87 1.84 -25.28
C PHE A 177 -12.35 1.19 -23.99
N ARG A 178 -12.28 -0.14 -23.99
CA ARG A 178 -11.59 -0.93 -22.96
C ARG A 178 -10.11 -0.95 -23.26
N HIS A 179 -9.29 -0.57 -22.29
CA HIS A 179 -7.90 -0.99 -22.21
C HIS A 179 -7.64 -1.55 -20.83
N ASP A 180 -7.64 -2.87 -20.76
CA ASP A 180 -7.11 -3.63 -19.63
C ASP A 180 -5.58 -3.56 -19.69
N ASP A 181 -4.94 -2.98 -18.66
CA ASP A 181 -3.54 -3.21 -18.27
C ASP A 181 -3.19 -2.23 -17.14
N ASP A 182 -3.22 -2.73 -15.91
CA ASP A 182 -3.46 -1.94 -14.72
C ASP A 182 -2.21 -1.25 -14.13
N GLY A 183 -2.07 0.03 -14.45
CA GLY A 183 -1.28 0.98 -13.66
C GLY A 183 -2.21 1.88 -12.87
N TYR A 184 -2.16 1.80 -11.54
CA TYR A 184 -3.03 2.61 -10.66
C TYR A 184 -2.21 3.66 -9.89
N ILE A 185 -2.83 4.82 -9.66
CA ILE A 185 -2.41 5.79 -8.66
C ILE A 185 -3.04 5.42 -7.33
N VAL A 186 -2.26 5.52 -6.26
CA VAL A 186 -2.74 5.23 -4.90
C VAL A 186 -2.66 6.52 -4.08
N ILE A 187 -3.80 7.01 -3.60
CA ILE A 187 -3.88 8.30 -2.90
C ILE A 187 -3.78 8.05 -1.40
N GLY A 188 -2.73 8.58 -0.78
CA GLY A 188 -2.54 8.51 0.67
C GLY A 188 -3.00 9.80 1.35
N ASN A 189 -3.58 9.69 2.55
CA ASN A 189 -3.76 10.83 3.43
C ASN A 189 -2.56 10.93 4.39
N THR A 190 -2.17 12.16 4.72
CA THR A 190 -1.19 12.47 5.77
C THR A 190 -1.73 12.18 7.16
#